data_AF-A0A2N2UU97-F1
#
_entry.id   AF-A0A2N2UU97-F1
#
_cell.length_a   1.000
_cell.length_b   1.000
_cell.length_c   1.000
_cell.angle_alpha   90.00
_cell.angle_beta   90.00
_cell.angle_gamma   90.00
#
_symmetry.space_group_name_H-M   'P 1'
#
loop_
_entity.id
_entity.type
_entity.pdbx_description
1 polymer ?
#
loop_
_entity_poly.entity_id
_entity_poly.type
_entity_poly.pdbx_seq_one_letter_code
_entity_poly.pdbx_strand_id
1 'polypeptide(L)'
;MSMAKSTTLKDSRDRILDAAARLFLAQGFEGTSMRQLASEAGVNLAATNYHFGSKEGLMQEVLRRHLDRLSEERLRTLDALERAAGGKPLKPSQVVEAFFGSLLHLADNDAEGGTTFLRLLGRTLTEPAGFIRAFLAEEHKDVIERYRQALFNALPDVPRVEIVWRFNFMLGAASYAIAGTDTLRLVTGWEVEESDGGERFERLMARLMAFLLGGLRAPLPEFPYPLPAKNRGPGQPEFDSRRGR
;
A
#
# COMPACT_ATOMS: atom_id res chain seq x y z
N MET A 1 -25.01 -21.04 38.68
CA MET A 1 -25.50 -20.00 37.73
C MET A 1 -24.45 -19.85 36.65
N SER A 2 -24.81 -20.21 35.42
CA SER A 2 -23.94 -20.30 34.25
C SER A 2 -23.71 -18.93 33.64
N MET A 3 -22.45 -18.50 33.48
CA MET A 3 -22.07 -17.45 32.54
C MET A 3 -21.46 -18.14 31.32
N ALA A 4 -22.28 -18.33 30.29
CA ALA A 4 -21.78 -18.68 28.97
C ALA A 4 -21.01 -17.49 28.40
N LYS A 5 -19.70 -17.68 28.18
CA LYS A 5 -18.91 -16.81 27.30
C LYS A 5 -19.56 -16.82 25.92
N SER A 6 -20.16 -15.70 25.52
CA SER A 6 -20.59 -15.48 24.14
C SER A 6 -19.34 -15.25 23.29
N THR A 7 -18.71 -16.32 22.85
CA THR A 7 -17.74 -16.28 21.75
C THR A 7 -18.50 -15.85 20.50
N THR A 8 -18.36 -14.60 20.08
CA THR A 8 -19.00 -14.08 18.86
C THR A 8 -18.60 -14.97 17.69
N LEU A 9 -19.54 -15.73 17.14
CA LEU A 9 -19.31 -16.54 15.92
C LEU A 9 -18.87 -15.58 14.81
N LYS A 10 -17.67 -15.77 14.28
CA LYS A 10 -17.15 -14.99 13.15
C LYS A 10 -18.08 -15.18 11.95
N ASP A 11 -18.54 -14.08 11.34
CA ASP A 11 -19.49 -14.12 10.22
C ASP A 11 -18.93 -14.98 9.08
N SER A 12 -19.81 -15.67 8.35
CA SER A 12 -19.45 -16.47 7.19
C SER A 12 -18.71 -15.63 6.14
N ARG A 13 -19.06 -14.35 6.01
CA ARG A 13 -18.33 -13.39 5.16
C ARG A 13 -16.85 -13.29 5.56
N ASP A 14 -16.56 -13.09 6.84
CA ASP A 14 -15.19 -12.92 7.33
C ASP A 14 -14.37 -14.21 7.22
N ARG A 15 -15.00 -15.37 7.46
CA ARG A 15 -14.34 -16.68 7.25
C ARG A 15 -13.92 -16.86 5.79
N ILE A 16 -14.76 -16.43 4.84
CA ILE A 16 -14.43 -16.48 3.41
C ILE A 16 -13.26 -15.54 3.09
N LEU A 17 -13.28 -14.31 3.60
CA LEU A 17 -12.18 -13.35 3.37
C LEU A 17 -10.84 -13.85 3.93
N ASP A 18 -10.84 -14.44 5.12
CA ASP A 18 -9.62 -15.00 5.72
C ASP A 18 -9.07 -16.20 4.92
N ALA A 19 -9.96 -17.12 4.51
CA ALA A 19 -9.59 -18.24 3.65
C ALA A 19 -9.02 -17.76 2.32
N ALA A 20 -9.65 -16.74 1.73
CA ALA A 20 -9.21 -16.14 0.48
C ALA A 20 -7.84 -15.48 0.58
N ALA A 21 -7.62 -14.66 1.60
CA ALA A 21 -6.31 -14.04 1.84
C ALA A 21 -5.19 -15.09 1.95
N ARG A 22 -5.42 -16.18 2.69
CA ARG A 22 -4.43 -17.27 2.84
C ARG A 22 -4.18 -17.99 1.52
N LEU A 23 -5.23 -18.40 0.80
CA LEU A 23 -5.08 -19.15 -0.46
C LEU A 23 -4.46 -18.30 -1.57
N PHE A 24 -4.88 -17.04 -1.72
CA PHE A 24 -4.28 -16.13 -2.69
C PHE A 24 -2.80 -15.85 -2.38
N LEU A 25 -2.44 -15.72 -1.10
CA LEU A 25 -1.04 -15.57 -0.71
C LEU A 25 -0.23 -16.84 -1.02
N ALA A 26 -0.79 -18.03 -0.78
CA ALA A 26 -0.07 -19.29 -0.93
C ALA A 26 0.05 -19.75 -2.39
N GLN A 27 -1.02 -19.62 -3.18
CA GLN A 27 -1.16 -20.25 -4.51
C GLN A 27 -1.29 -19.22 -5.64
N GLY A 28 -1.39 -17.93 -5.30
CA GLY A 28 -1.71 -16.87 -6.24
C GLY A 28 -3.19 -16.84 -6.64
N PHE A 29 -3.56 -15.79 -7.37
CA PHE A 29 -4.93 -15.59 -7.85
C PHE A 29 -5.35 -16.69 -8.84
N GLU A 30 -4.51 -17.02 -9.82
CA GLU A 30 -4.81 -18.03 -10.84
C GLU A 30 -4.87 -19.46 -10.28
N GLY A 31 -3.98 -19.78 -9.33
CA GLY A 31 -3.94 -21.11 -8.70
C GLY A 31 -5.11 -21.41 -7.75
N THR A 32 -5.91 -20.39 -7.39
CA THR A 32 -7.01 -20.52 -6.43
C THR A 32 -8.36 -20.62 -7.13
N SER A 33 -9.19 -21.60 -6.75
CA SER A 33 -10.58 -21.74 -7.24
C SER A 33 -11.63 -21.39 -6.19
N MET A 34 -12.80 -20.93 -6.63
CA MET A 34 -13.95 -20.62 -5.76
C MET A 34 -14.44 -21.82 -4.93
N ARG A 35 -14.28 -23.05 -5.45
CA ARG A 35 -14.61 -24.28 -4.71
C ARG A 35 -13.65 -24.55 -3.56
N GLN A 36 -12.35 -24.40 -3.79
CA GLN A 36 -11.35 -24.53 -2.73
C GLN A 36 -11.58 -23.48 -1.64
N LEU A 37 -11.87 -22.23 -2.04
CA LEU A 37 -12.21 -21.14 -1.11
C LEU A 37 -13.41 -21.47 -0.22
N ALA A 38 -14.51 -21.94 -0.81
CA ALA A 38 -15.70 -22.34 -0.06
C ALA A 38 -15.40 -23.48 0.93
N SER A 39 -14.64 -24.49 0.47
CA SER A 39 -14.22 -25.62 1.30
C SER A 39 -13.36 -25.18 2.49
N GLU A 40 -12.33 -24.36 2.24
CA GLU A 40 -11.42 -23.84 3.27
C GLU A 40 -12.15 -22.95 4.29
N ALA A 41 -13.13 -22.16 3.84
CA ALA A 41 -13.94 -21.32 4.71
C ALA A 41 -15.03 -22.09 5.49
N GLY A 42 -15.25 -23.37 5.18
CA GLY A 42 -16.32 -24.19 5.78
C GLY A 42 -17.70 -23.62 5.44
N VAL A 43 -17.91 -23.21 4.19
CA VAL A 43 -19.19 -22.71 3.65
C VAL A 43 -19.51 -23.41 2.33
N ASN A 44 -20.76 -23.32 1.88
CA ASN A 44 -21.12 -23.83 0.55
C ASN A 44 -20.75 -22.82 -0.55
N LEU A 45 -20.51 -23.31 -1.76
CA LEU A 45 -20.12 -22.47 -2.91
C LEU A 45 -21.17 -21.41 -3.25
N ALA A 46 -22.46 -21.72 -3.06
CA ALA A 46 -23.54 -20.77 -3.34
C ALA A 46 -23.48 -19.55 -2.42
N ALA A 47 -23.12 -19.72 -1.15
CA ALA A 47 -22.91 -18.62 -0.19
C ALA A 47 -21.72 -17.75 -0.59
N THR A 48 -20.60 -18.35 -1.02
CA THR A 48 -19.45 -17.60 -1.54
C THR A 48 -19.82 -16.77 -2.77
N ASN A 49 -20.52 -17.36 -3.73
CA ASN A 49 -20.98 -16.65 -4.92
C ASN A 49 -22.03 -15.57 -4.59
N TYR A 50 -22.91 -15.81 -3.62
CA TYR A 50 -23.88 -14.82 -3.15
C TYR A 50 -23.20 -13.59 -2.53
N HIS A 51 -22.18 -13.80 -1.70
CA HIS A 51 -21.48 -12.69 -1.01
C HIS A 51 -20.55 -11.89 -1.92
N PHE A 52 -19.88 -12.54 -2.87
CA PHE A 52 -18.76 -11.92 -3.59
C PHE A 52 -18.90 -11.92 -5.12
N GLY A 53 -19.86 -12.67 -5.67
CA GLY A 53 -20.12 -12.75 -7.11
C GLY A 53 -19.07 -13.55 -7.88
N SER A 54 -17.82 -13.10 -7.87
CA SER A 54 -16.71 -13.67 -8.63
C SER A 54 -15.41 -13.76 -7.82
N LYS A 55 -14.39 -14.43 -8.39
CA LYS A 55 -13.06 -14.53 -7.79
C LYS A 55 -12.37 -13.15 -7.73
N GLU A 56 -12.55 -12.34 -8.78
CA GLU A 56 -12.08 -10.96 -8.85
C GLU A 56 -12.75 -10.10 -7.78
N GLY A 57 -14.07 -10.19 -7.64
CA GLY A 57 -14.82 -9.48 -6.60
C GLY A 57 -14.37 -9.87 -5.20
N LEU A 58 -14.13 -11.16 -4.97
CA LEU A 58 -13.57 -11.64 -3.70
C LEU A 58 -12.16 -11.10 -3.45
N MET A 59 -11.28 -11.07 -4.46
CA MET A 59 -9.95 -10.48 -4.32
C MET A 59 -10.02 -8.99 -3.97
N GLN A 60 -10.90 -8.24 -4.63
CA GLN A 60 -11.12 -6.82 -4.33
C GLN A 60 -11.57 -6.63 -2.88
N GLU A 61 -12.52 -7.43 -2.39
CA GLU A 61 -13.00 -7.36 -1.01
C GLU A 61 -11.93 -7.75 0.02
N VAL A 62 -11.08 -8.74 -0.29
CA VAL A 62 -9.92 -9.10 0.53
C VAL A 62 -8.97 -7.92 0.66
N LEU A 63 -8.69 -7.22 -0.44
CA LEU A 63 -7.81 -6.05 -0.42
C LEU A 63 -8.48 -4.87 0.31
N ARG A 64 -9.73 -4.57 -0.04
CA ARG A 64 -10.53 -3.45 0.51
C ARG A 64 -10.59 -3.47 2.03
N ARG A 65 -10.75 -4.66 2.64
CA ARG A 65 -10.83 -4.83 4.11
C ARG A 65 -9.76 -4.07 4.89
N HIS A 66 -8.54 -3.99 4.35
CA HIS A 66 -7.41 -3.33 5.00
C HIS A 66 -7.02 -2.02 4.32
N LEU A 67 -7.26 -1.88 3.01
CA LEU A 67 -6.93 -0.68 2.26
C LEU A 67 -7.73 0.55 2.71
N ASP A 68 -9.01 0.39 3.03
CA ASP A 68 -9.86 1.49 3.50
C ASP A 68 -9.30 2.08 4.79
N ARG A 69 -9.00 1.20 5.76
CA ARG A 69 -8.42 1.59 7.05
C ARG A 69 -7.04 2.22 6.90
N LEU A 70 -6.20 1.66 6.03
CA LEU A 70 -4.88 2.20 5.73
C LEU A 70 -4.98 3.61 5.11
N SER A 71 -5.92 3.81 4.20
CA SER A 71 -6.21 5.10 3.57
C SER A 71 -6.72 6.12 4.59
N GLU A 72 -7.67 5.73 5.45
CA GLU A 72 -8.20 6.56 6.53
C GLU A 72 -7.12 6.96 7.54
N GLU A 73 -6.27 6.01 7.97
CA GLU A 73 -5.14 6.26 8.89
C GLU A 73 -4.17 7.30 8.31
N ARG A 74 -3.82 7.14 7.03
CA ARG A 74 -2.96 8.08 6.30
C ARG A 74 -3.55 9.47 6.23
N LEU A 75 -4.81 9.60 5.81
CA LEU A 75 -5.47 10.90 5.74
C LEU A 75 -5.58 11.55 7.12
N ARG A 76 -6.00 10.80 8.15
CA ARG A 76 -6.05 11.29 9.54
C ARG A 76 -4.70 11.80 10.03
N THR A 77 -3.63 11.05 9.74
CA THR A 77 -2.26 11.42 10.14
C THR A 77 -1.80 12.68 9.43
N LEU A 78 -2.04 12.78 8.11
CA LEU A 78 -1.69 13.96 7.33
C LEU A 78 -2.47 15.19 7.82
N ASP A 79 -3.78 15.07 8.04
CA ASP A 79 -4.61 16.16 8.57
C ASP A 79 -4.14 16.62 9.96
N ALA A 80 -3.67 15.71 10.82
CA ALA A 80 -3.10 16.06 12.11
C ALA A 80 -1.79 16.85 11.98
N LEU A 81 -0.91 16.43 11.05
CA LEU A 81 0.34 17.13 10.76
C LEU A 81 0.08 18.53 10.18
N GLU A 82 -0.83 18.66 9.22
CA GLU A 82 -1.19 19.93 8.59
C GLU A 82 -1.78 20.93 9.60
N ARG A 83 -2.67 20.45 10.49
CA ARG A 83 -3.20 21.26 11.59
C ARG A 83 -2.09 21.74 12.53
N ALA A 84 -1.18 20.87 12.92
CA ALA A 84 -0.07 21.22 13.79
C ALA A 84 0.91 22.23 13.15
N ALA A 85 1.06 22.18 11.82
CA ALA A 85 1.92 23.09 11.08
C ALA A 85 1.34 24.51 10.94
N GLY A 86 0.03 24.68 11.12
CA GLY A 86 -0.62 25.99 11.13
C GLY A 86 -0.44 26.78 9.83
N GLY A 87 -0.52 26.09 8.68
CA GLY A 87 -0.35 26.68 7.35
C GLY A 87 1.09 26.77 6.84
N LYS A 88 2.09 26.37 7.65
CA LYS A 88 3.47 26.19 7.17
C LYS A 88 3.60 24.87 6.39
N PRO A 89 4.46 24.78 5.37
CA PRO A 89 4.76 23.51 4.72
C PRO A 89 5.30 22.48 5.72
N LEU A 90 4.87 21.22 5.56
CA LEU A 90 5.40 20.10 6.33
C LEU A 90 6.86 19.85 5.97
N LYS A 91 7.62 19.26 6.90
CA LYS A 91 8.93 18.71 6.54
C LYS A 91 8.72 17.50 5.61
N PRO A 92 9.54 17.34 4.55
CA PRO A 92 9.41 16.20 3.64
C PRO A 92 9.45 14.84 4.36
N SER A 93 10.25 14.72 5.42
CA SER A 93 10.33 13.50 6.22
C SER A 93 9.03 13.17 6.93
N GLN A 94 8.30 14.16 7.45
CA GLN A 94 7.02 13.94 8.13
C GLN A 94 5.97 13.37 7.16
N VAL A 95 5.98 13.82 5.90
CA VAL A 95 5.05 13.33 4.88
C VAL A 95 5.36 11.87 4.52
N VAL A 96 6.64 11.53 4.34
CA VAL A 96 7.07 10.16 4.05
C VAL A 96 6.83 9.23 5.25
N GLU A 97 7.19 9.65 6.47
CA GLU A 97 6.93 8.93 7.72
C GLU A 97 5.44 8.66 7.92
N ALA A 98 4.58 9.65 7.70
CA ALA A 98 3.13 9.46 7.80
C ALA A 98 2.57 8.46 6.78
N PHE A 99 3.15 8.36 5.58
CA PHE A 99 2.64 7.47 4.54
C PHE A 99 3.08 6.02 4.73
N PHE A 100 4.38 5.82 5.00
CA PHE A 100 4.98 4.48 5.08
C PHE A 100 4.96 3.93 6.50
N GLY A 101 4.99 4.80 7.52
CA GLY A 101 4.83 4.40 8.92
C GLY A 101 3.46 3.79 9.21
N SER A 102 2.41 4.14 8.45
CA SER A 102 1.10 3.52 8.59
C SER A 102 1.10 2.00 8.29
N LEU A 103 2.14 1.49 7.63
CA LEU A 103 2.32 0.04 7.43
C LEU A 103 2.67 -0.68 8.74
N LEU A 104 3.34 -0.02 9.69
CA LEU A 104 3.62 -0.57 11.02
C LEU A 104 2.33 -0.79 11.80
N HIS A 105 1.49 0.24 11.88
CA HIS A 105 0.19 0.12 12.55
C HIS A 105 -0.69 -0.97 11.94
N LEU A 106 -0.58 -1.20 10.63
CA LEU A 106 -1.29 -2.31 10.00
C LEU A 106 -0.72 -3.68 10.40
N ALA A 107 0.59 -3.80 10.51
CA ALA A 107 1.25 -5.03 10.93
C ALA A 107 0.98 -5.37 12.41
N ASP A 108 0.90 -4.36 13.28
CA ASP A 108 0.60 -4.53 14.71
C ASP A 108 -0.80 -5.15 14.94
N ASN A 109 -1.72 -4.93 13.99
CA ASN A 109 -3.07 -5.50 14.00
C ASN A 109 -3.11 -6.92 13.41
N ASP A 110 -2.13 -7.77 13.76
CA ASP A 110 -2.00 -9.11 13.17
C ASP A 110 -3.16 -10.06 13.55
N ALA A 111 -3.83 -9.79 14.68
CA ALA A 111 -5.06 -10.47 15.06
C ALA A 111 -6.16 -10.40 13.97
N GLU A 112 -6.11 -9.39 13.10
CA GLU A 112 -7.03 -9.18 11.98
C GLU A 112 -6.39 -9.52 10.61
N GLY A 113 -5.20 -10.12 10.62
CA GLY A 113 -4.47 -10.58 9.45
C GLY A 113 -3.68 -9.48 8.73
N GLY A 114 -3.25 -8.44 9.44
CA GLY A 114 -2.47 -7.33 8.88
C GLY A 114 -1.19 -7.76 8.16
N THR A 115 -0.41 -8.69 8.74
CA THR A 115 0.82 -9.17 8.09
C THR A 115 0.54 -9.96 6.83
N THR A 116 -0.47 -10.84 6.84
CA THR A 116 -0.91 -11.59 5.66
C THR A 116 -1.32 -10.64 4.54
N PHE A 117 -2.07 -9.59 4.90
CA PHE A 117 -2.49 -8.57 3.97
C PHE A 117 -1.30 -7.80 3.36
N LEU A 118 -0.34 -7.34 4.18
CA LEU A 118 0.84 -6.62 3.70
C LEU A 118 1.66 -7.44 2.71
N ARG A 119 1.83 -8.74 2.97
CA ARG A 119 2.50 -9.65 2.04
C ARG A 119 1.73 -9.83 0.73
N LEU A 120 0.41 -9.99 0.82
CA LEU A 120 -0.46 -10.09 -0.36
C LEU A 120 -0.38 -8.81 -1.18
N LEU A 121 -0.53 -7.64 -0.55
CA LEU A 121 -0.43 -6.33 -1.18
C LEU A 121 0.93 -6.14 -1.86
N GLY A 122 2.03 -6.48 -1.19
CA GLY A 122 3.38 -6.40 -1.74
C GLY A 122 3.55 -7.22 -3.02
N ARG A 123 3.04 -8.46 -3.06
CA ARG A 123 3.04 -9.31 -4.25
C ARG A 123 2.14 -8.79 -5.36
N THR A 124 0.97 -8.29 -4.99
CA THR A 124 -0.01 -7.74 -5.92
C THR A 124 0.50 -6.46 -6.59
N LEU A 125 1.28 -5.63 -5.89
CA LEU A 125 1.84 -4.40 -6.44
C LEU A 125 2.99 -4.63 -7.44
N THR A 126 3.73 -5.74 -7.31
CA THR A 126 4.84 -6.07 -8.24
C THR A 126 4.36 -6.66 -9.57
N GLU A 127 3.27 -7.42 -9.55
CA GLU A 127 2.67 -8.04 -10.76
C GLU A 127 1.12 -7.99 -10.70
N PRO A 128 0.50 -6.80 -10.78
CA PRO A 128 -0.95 -6.71 -10.67
C PRO A 128 -1.62 -7.20 -11.96
N ALA A 129 -2.57 -8.13 -11.82
CA ALA A 129 -3.57 -8.35 -12.86
C ALA A 129 -4.29 -7.03 -13.19
N GLY A 130 -4.70 -6.85 -14.46
CA GLY A 130 -5.24 -5.57 -14.94
C GLY A 130 -6.40 -5.01 -14.10
N PHE A 131 -7.29 -5.88 -13.62
CA PHE A 131 -8.42 -5.50 -12.75
C PHE A 131 -7.96 -5.01 -11.38
N ILE A 132 -6.89 -5.58 -10.81
CA ILE A 132 -6.35 -5.16 -9.52
C ILE A 132 -5.65 -3.80 -9.66
N ARG A 133 -4.92 -3.59 -10.75
CA ARG A 133 -4.34 -2.28 -11.06
C ARG A 133 -5.42 -1.20 -11.14
N ALA A 134 -6.53 -1.47 -11.82
CA ALA A 134 -7.65 -0.54 -11.92
C ALA A 134 -8.28 -0.25 -10.55
N PHE A 135 -8.52 -1.30 -9.76
CA PHE A 135 -9.06 -1.19 -8.41
C PHE A 135 -8.15 -0.35 -7.49
N LEU A 136 -6.86 -0.67 -7.40
CA LEU A 136 -5.91 0.07 -6.56
C LEU A 136 -5.76 1.53 -6.98
N ALA A 137 -5.83 1.81 -8.29
CA ALA A 137 -5.75 3.17 -8.80
C ALA A 137 -6.97 4.01 -8.37
N GLU A 138 -8.16 3.41 -8.33
CA GLU A 138 -9.38 4.09 -7.91
C GLU A 138 -9.42 4.27 -6.38
N GLU A 139 -9.22 3.19 -5.61
CA GLU A 139 -9.32 3.20 -4.15
C GLU A 139 -8.31 4.11 -3.45
N HIS A 140 -7.14 4.34 -4.05
CA HIS A 140 -6.08 5.15 -3.44
C HIS A 140 -5.92 6.55 -4.04
N LYS A 141 -6.72 6.90 -5.03
CA LYS A 141 -6.54 8.13 -5.81
C LYS A 141 -6.42 9.37 -4.91
N ASP A 142 -7.33 9.51 -3.96
CA ASP A 142 -7.42 10.69 -3.10
C ASP A 142 -6.25 10.77 -2.11
N VAL A 143 -5.86 9.63 -1.53
CA VAL A 143 -4.73 9.56 -0.60
C VAL A 143 -3.42 9.89 -1.31
N ILE A 144 -3.20 9.29 -2.48
CA ILE A 144 -1.99 9.53 -3.27
C ILE A 144 -1.93 10.98 -3.75
N GLU A 145 -3.07 11.58 -4.13
CA GLU A 145 -3.18 13.00 -4.46
C GLU A 145 -2.79 13.90 -3.30
N ARG A 146 -3.38 13.70 -2.11
CA ARG A 146 -3.10 14.50 -0.91
C ARG A 146 -1.62 14.43 -0.51
N TYR A 147 -1.05 13.24 -0.45
CA TYR A 147 0.37 13.07 -0.08
C TYR A 147 1.32 13.63 -1.13
N ARG A 148 1.02 13.49 -2.41
CA ARG A 148 1.81 14.10 -3.48
C ARG A 148 1.78 15.62 -3.41
N GLN A 149 0.61 16.22 -3.15
CA GLN A 149 0.50 17.67 -2.99
C GLN A 149 1.27 18.16 -1.75
N ALA A 150 1.21 17.40 -0.64
CA ALA A 150 2.01 17.70 0.55
C ALA A 150 3.52 17.65 0.26
N LEU A 151 4.00 16.66 -0.51
CA LEU A 151 5.40 16.58 -0.94
C LEU A 151 5.80 17.73 -1.86
N PHE A 152 4.94 18.14 -2.80
CA PHE A 152 5.20 19.30 -3.66
C PHE A 152 5.33 20.60 -2.86
N ASN A 153 4.53 20.77 -1.82
CA ASN A 153 4.61 21.93 -0.94
C ASN A 153 5.85 21.87 -0.05
N ALA A 154 6.26 20.68 0.39
CA ALA A 154 7.42 20.46 1.25
C ALA A 154 8.78 20.60 0.51
N LEU A 155 8.78 20.43 -0.82
CA LEU A 155 9.97 20.46 -1.68
C LEU A 155 9.77 21.42 -2.88
N PRO A 156 9.60 22.73 -2.66
CA PRO A 156 9.29 23.68 -3.73
C PRO A 156 10.41 23.81 -4.78
N ASP A 157 11.67 23.56 -4.39
CA ASP A 157 12.85 23.70 -5.25
C ASP A 157 13.18 22.41 -6.03
N VAL A 158 12.50 21.30 -5.75
CA VAL A 158 12.70 20.03 -6.44
C VAL A 158 11.72 19.93 -7.60
N PRO A 159 12.17 19.57 -8.83
CA PRO A 159 11.24 19.34 -9.94
C PRO A 159 10.14 18.34 -9.59
N ARG A 160 8.88 18.65 -9.87
CA ARG A 160 7.74 17.78 -9.53
C ARG A 160 7.88 16.35 -10.09
N VAL A 161 8.41 16.23 -11.30
CA VAL A 161 8.67 14.92 -11.93
C VAL A 161 9.66 14.07 -11.12
N GLU A 162 10.67 14.72 -10.53
CA GLU A 162 11.65 14.05 -9.67
C GLU A 162 11.00 13.58 -8.37
N ILE A 163 10.14 14.41 -7.76
CA ILE A 163 9.37 14.01 -6.56
C ILE A 163 8.51 12.78 -6.86
N VAL A 164 7.85 12.74 -8.01
CA VAL A 164 7.04 11.58 -8.45
C VAL A 164 7.90 10.33 -8.62
N TRP A 165 9.07 10.44 -9.25
CA TRP A 165 9.99 9.30 -9.40
C TRP A 165 10.52 8.81 -8.05
N ARG A 166 10.96 9.71 -7.17
CA ARG A 166 11.40 9.35 -5.81
C ARG A 166 10.31 8.62 -5.05
N PHE A 167 9.07 9.12 -5.11
CA PHE A 167 7.94 8.46 -4.48
C PHE A 167 7.64 7.08 -5.09
N ASN A 168 7.71 6.94 -6.41
CA ASN A 168 7.59 5.64 -7.09
C ASN A 168 8.67 4.65 -6.63
N PHE A 169 9.93 5.08 -6.51
CA PHE A 169 11.00 4.22 -5.99
C PHE A 169 10.77 3.83 -4.53
N MET A 170 10.25 4.74 -3.71
CA MET A 170 9.89 4.44 -2.33
C MET A 170 8.77 3.40 -2.24
N LEU A 171 7.73 3.53 -3.08
CA LEU A 171 6.66 2.54 -3.19
C LEU A 171 7.21 1.17 -3.58
N GLY A 172 8.10 1.10 -4.58
CA GLY A 172 8.73 -0.15 -5.00
C GLY A 172 9.56 -0.78 -3.88
N ALA A 173 10.42 -0.01 -3.23
CA ALA A 173 11.24 -0.49 -2.11
C ALA A 173 10.39 -0.99 -0.94
N ALA A 174 9.34 -0.25 -0.57
CA ALA A 174 8.41 -0.64 0.47
C ALA A 174 7.64 -1.92 0.09
N SER A 175 7.10 -1.98 -1.13
CA SER A 175 6.38 -3.14 -1.65
C SER A 175 7.23 -4.41 -1.62
N TYR A 176 8.49 -4.30 -2.07
CA TYR A 176 9.42 -5.43 -2.05
C TYR A 176 9.78 -5.86 -0.63
N ALA A 177 10.03 -4.89 0.27
CA ALA A 177 10.32 -5.19 1.68
C ALA A 177 9.18 -5.94 2.37
N ILE A 178 7.92 -5.53 2.14
CA ILE A 178 6.75 -6.15 2.78
C ILE A 178 6.31 -7.46 2.10
N ALA A 179 6.57 -7.65 0.80
CA ALA A 179 6.25 -8.89 0.09
C ALA A 179 7.02 -10.10 0.65
N GLY A 180 8.21 -9.85 1.23
CA GLY A 180 9.06 -10.84 1.89
C GLY A 180 10.49 -10.82 1.37
N THR A 181 11.45 -11.18 2.22
CA THR A 181 12.88 -11.20 1.89
C THR A 181 13.40 -12.60 1.56
N ASP A 182 12.51 -13.55 1.24
CA ASP A 182 12.88 -14.95 0.99
C ASP A 182 13.82 -15.03 -0.23
N THR A 183 13.55 -14.24 -1.27
CA THR A 183 14.44 -14.08 -2.42
C THR A 183 15.79 -13.50 -2.03
N LEU A 184 15.83 -12.52 -1.12
CA LEU A 184 17.09 -11.94 -0.64
C LEU A 184 17.92 -12.99 0.11
N ARG A 185 17.30 -13.81 0.96
CA ARG A 185 17.97 -14.94 1.62
C ARG A 185 18.55 -15.93 0.61
N LEU A 186 17.75 -16.32 -0.39
CA LEU A 186 18.16 -17.26 -1.44
C LEU A 186 19.31 -16.72 -2.32
N VAL A 187 19.28 -15.44 -2.66
CA VAL A 187 20.26 -14.82 -3.58
C VAL A 187 21.55 -14.43 -2.87
N THR A 188 21.46 -13.92 -1.64
CA THR A 188 22.64 -13.46 -0.90
C THR A 188 23.30 -14.58 -0.10
N GLY A 189 22.56 -15.64 0.25
CA GLY A 189 23.04 -16.69 1.15
C GLY A 189 23.17 -16.24 2.61
N TRP A 190 22.74 -15.01 2.95
CA TRP A 190 22.78 -14.47 4.30
C TRP A 190 21.44 -14.64 5.01
N GLU A 191 21.46 -15.19 6.23
CA GLU A 191 20.30 -15.21 7.11
C GLU A 191 20.05 -13.80 7.65
N VAL A 192 18.92 -13.21 7.23
CA VAL A 192 18.63 -11.78 7.45
C VAL A 192 18.22 -11.44 8.90
N GLU A 193 17.94 -12.41 9.77
CA GLU A 193 17.80 -12.32 11.27
C GLU A 193 16.97 -13.49 11.84
N GLU A 194 17.25 -13.89 13.09
CA GLU A 194 16.60 -14.96 13.89
C GLU A 194 15.45 -14.50 14.82
N SER A 195 14.88 -13.30 14.62
CA SER A 195 13.87 -12.79 15.57
C SER A 195 12.42 -13.13 15.20
N ASP A 196 11.58 -13.27 16.24
CA ASP A 196 10.13 -13.46 16.12
C ASP A 196 9.42 -12.30 15.39
N GLY A 197 8.28 -12.62 14.77
CA GLY A 197 7.67 -11.88 13.67
C GLY A 197 7.52 -10.36 13.83
N GLY A 198 7.03 -9.89 14.98
CA GLY A 198 6.76 -8.45 15.22
C GLY A 198 8.04 -7.60 15.27
N GLU A 199 9.00 -8.01 16.09
CA GLU A 199 10.28 -7.32 16.26
C GLU A 199 11.10 -7.29 14.96
N ARG A 200 10.97 -8.35 14.15
CA ARG A 200 11.53 -8.42 12.79
C ARG A 200 10.94 -7.35 11.88
N PHE A 201 9.63 -7.15 11.92
CA PHE A 201 8.94 -6.18 11.07
C PHE A 201 9.28 -4.74 11.46
N GLU A 202 9.31 -4.44 12.75
CA GLU A 202 9.73 -3.12 13.25
C GLU A 202 11.15 -2.75 12.80
N ARG A 203 12.13 -3.67 12.97
CA ARG A 203 13.50 -3.45 12.49
C ARG A 203 13.57 -3.27 10.98
N LEU A 204 12.82 -4.06 10.22
CA LEU A 204 12.75 -3.91 8.76
C LEU A 204 12.21 -2.53 8.37
N MET A 205 11.15 -2.06 9.03
CA MET A 205 10.58 -0.74 8.76
C MET A 205 11.52 0.39 9.17
N ALA A 206 12.26 0.26 10.28
CA ALA A 206 13.28 1.23 10.64
C ALA A 206 14.38 1.36 9.56
N ARG A 207 14.86 0.22 9.02
CA ARG A 207 15.83 0.19 7.90
C ARG A 207 15.25 0.80 6.64
N LEU A 208 14.03 0.41 6.28
CA LEU A 208 13.31 0.94 5.12
C LEU A 208 13.17 2.45 5.24
N MET A 209 12.66 2.96 6.36
CA MET A 209 12.47 4.40 6.58
C MET A 209 13.77 5.19 6.47
N ALA A 210 14.86 4.71 7.05
CA ALA A 210 16.17 5.34 6.90
C ALA A 210 16.60 5.40 5.41
N PHE A 211 16.40 4.32 4.66
CA PHE A 211 16.68 4.27 3.22
C PHE A 211 15.79 5.21 2.41
N LEU A 212 14.48 5.23 2.65
CA LEU A 212 13.53 6.11 1.95
C LEU A 212 13.87 7.59 2.19
N LEU A 213 14.12 7.97 3.44
CA LEU A 213 14.48 9.34 3.80
C LEU A 213 15.86 9.75 3.23
N GLY A 214 16.80 8.80 3.14
CA GLY A 214 18.07 8.99 2.43
C GLY A 214 17.85 9.27 0.94
N GLY A 215 17.04 8.45 0.26
CA GLY A 215 16.67 8.64 -1.15
C GLY A 215 15.94 9.95 -1.42
N LEU A 216 15.10 10.40 -0.48
CA LEU A 216 14.44 11.71 -0.56
C LEU A 216 15.44 12.87 -0.50
N ARG A 217 16.53 12.74 0.25
CA ARG A 217 17.58 13.76 0.43
C ARG A 217 18.70 13.68 -0.61
N ALA A 218 18.72 12.64 -1.44
CA ALA A 218 19.76 12.45 -2.43
C ALA A 218 19.86 13.66 -3.37
N PRO A 219 21.08 14.04 -3.81
CA PRO A 219 21.26 15.07 -4.83
C PRO A 219 20.43 14.79 -6.08
N LEU A 220 20.08 15.84 -6.83
CA LEU A 220 19.42 15.66 -8.12
C LEU A 220 20.37 14.94 -9.08
N PRO A 221 19.90 13.93 -9.83
CA PRO A 221 20.71 13.30 -10.86
C PRO A 221 21.06 14.30 -11.96
N GLU A 222 22.30 14.27 -12.41
CA GLU A 222 22.72 15.01 -13.60
C GLU A 222 22.31 14.22 -14.84
N PHE A 223 21.46 14.80 -15.67
CA PHE A 223 21.08 14.21 -16.95
C PHE A 223 21.92 14.82 -18.07
N PRO A 224 22.49 14.01 -18.98
CA PRO A 224 23.26 14.50 -20.13
C PRO A 224 22.39 15.29 -21.13
N TYR A 225 21.07 15.34 -20.94
CA TYR A 225 20.12 16.08 -21.75
C TYR A 225 19.16 16.86 -20.83
N PRO A 226 18.75 18.09 -21.21
CA PRO A 226 17.80 18.86 -20.41
C PRO A 226 16.46 18.11 -20.31
N LEU A 227 15.94 18.00 -19.08
CA LEU A 227 14.63 17.42 -18.84
C LEU A 227 13.57 18.19 -19.66
N PRO A 228 12.59 17.49 -20.26
CA PRO A 228 11.52 18.16 -21.00
C PRO A 228 10.84 19.21 -20.12
N ALA A 229 10.71 20.43 -20.65
CA ALA A 229 10.20 21.58 -19.91
C ALA A 229 8.82 21.28 -19.30
N LYS A 230 8.69 21.48 -17.98
CA LYS A 230 7.45 21.43 -17.16
C LYS A 230 6.35 20.55 -17.76
N ASN A 231 6.40 19.25 -17.50
CA ASN A 231 5.34 18.32 -17.86
C ASN A 231 3.98 18.79 -17.31
N ARG A 232 3.12 19.22 -18.25
CA ARG A 232 1.68 19.38 -18.09
C ARG A 232 1.12 18.02 -17.68
N GLY A 233 0.28 17.98 -16.64
CA GLY A 233 -0.52 16.78 -16.35
C GLY A 233 -1.48 16.49 -17.52
N PRO A 234 -1.96 15.26 -17.69
CA PRO A 234 -2.94 14.96 -18.73
C PRO A 234 -4.22 15.80 -18.49
N GLY A 235 -4.58 16.67 -19.44
CA GLY A 235 -5.88 17.38 -19.46
C GLY A 235 -5.89 18.91 -19.38
N GLN A 236 -4.78 19.64 -19.51
CA GLN A 236 -4.83 21.12 -19.56
C GLN A 236 -4.93 21.66 -21.00
N PRO A 237 -5.99 22.43 -21.36
CA PRO A 237 -6.11 23.03 -22.68
C PRO A 237 -5.11 24.18 -22.87
N GLU A 238 -4.66 24.33 -24.11
CA GLU A 238 -3.70 25.33 -24.56
C GLU A 238 -4.34 26.72 -24.56
N PHE A 239 -3.91 27.61 -23.66
CA PHE A 239 -4.21 29.03 -23.80
C PHE A 239 -3.22 29.62 -24.82
N ASP A 240 -3.63 29.63 -26.08
CA ASP A 240 -2.92 30.30 -27.16
C ASP A 240 -2.94 31.82 -26.92
N SER A 241 -1.82 32.35 -26.41
CA SER A 241 -1.62 33.79 -26.22
C SER A 241 -1.20 34.52 -27.50
N ARG A 242 -1.45 33.96 -28.70
CA ARG A 242 -1.18 34.62 -29.99
C ARG A 242 -2.43 34.95 -30.82
N ARG A 243 -3.52 35.36 -30.17
CA ARG A 243 -4.56 36.18 -30.82
C ARG A 243 -4.84 37.43 -29.99
N GLY A 244 -4.07 38.47 -30.27
CA GLY A 244 -4.16 39.73 -29.54
C GLY A 244 -3.24 40.82 -30.06
N ARG A 245 -3.19 40.99 -31.38
CA ARG A 245 -3.05 42.28 -32.07
C ARG A 245 -3.09 42.07 -33.59
#